data_AF-A0AAD9ZP61-F1
#
_entry.id   AF-A0AAD9ZP61-F1
#
_cell.length_a   1.000
_cell.length_b   1.000
_cell.length_c   1.000
_cell.angle_alpha   90.00
_cell.angle_beta   90.00
_cell.angle_gamma   90.00
#
_symmetry.space_group_name_H-M   'P 1'
#
loop_
_entity.id
_entity.type
_entity.pdbx_description
1 polymer ?
#
loop_
_entity_poly.entity_id
_entity_poly.type
_entity_poly.pdbx_seq_one_letter_code
_entity_poly.pdbx_strand_id
1 'polypeptide(L)'
;MPVSHPSSWVVPSDIVERVVLNPKTKRQSGRPMEGRHASSSERTTTQSCRRCGQSGHNSRRCSNPPLINEGPSRILPEEYRRKCSVCHKVGHNKQTCPHKESTVE
;
A
#
# COMPACT_ATOMS: atom_id res chain seq x y z
N MET A 1 -26.17 -22.40 -23.64
CA MET A 1 -27.62 -22.64 -23.45
C MET A 1 -28.14 -21.60 -22.47
N PRO A 2 -29.18 -20.82 -22.83
CA PRO A 2 -29.78 -19.88 -21.89
C PRO A 2 -30.52 -20.65 -20.78
N VAL A 3 -30.32 -20.23 -19.53
CA VAL A 3 -31.07 -20.76 -18.37
C VAL A 3 -32.49 -20.19 -18.44
N SER A 4 -33.52 -21.04 -18.23
CA SER A 4 -34.93 -20.63 -18.31
C SER A 4 -35.31 -19.68 -17.16
N HIS A 5 -36.43 -18.97 -17.33
CA HIS A 5 -36.95 -18.07 -16.30
C HIS A 5 -37.22 -18.82 -14.98
N PRO A 6 -36.89 -18.24 -13.80
CA PRO A 6 -37.06 -18.89 -12.50
C PRO A 6 -38.49 -19.35 -12.20
N SER A 7 -39.49 -18.71 -12.81
CA SER A 7 -40.91 -19.09 -12.70
C SER A 7 -41.25 -20.43 -13.35
N SER A 8 -40.39 -20.96 -14.23
CA SER A 8 -40.56 -22.26 -14.86
C SER A 8 -39.86 -23.39 -14.09
N TRP A 9 -39.28 -23.11 -12.92
CA TRP A 9 -38.53 -24.10 -12.16
C TRP A 9 -39.47 -24.90 -11.27
N VAL A 10 -39.46 -26.21 -11.43
CA VAL A 10 -40.16 -27.13 -10.52
C VAL A 10 -39.26 -27.33 -9.30
N VAL A 11 -39.66 -26.80 -8.15
CA VAL A 11 -38.92 -26.94 -6.88
C VAL A 11 -39.61 -28.02 -6.04
N PRO A 12 -38.96 -29.17 -5.78
CA PRO A 12 -39.47 -30.22 -4.91
C PRO A 12 -39.80 -29.74 -3.49
N SER A 13 -40.82 -30.35 -2.85
CA SER A 13 -41.32 -29.93 -1.53
C SER A 13 -40.26 -29.97 -0.43
N ASP A 14 -39.31 -30.91 -0.49
CA ASP A 14 -38.20 -31.03 0.45
C ASP A 14 -37.23 -29.84 0.39
N ILE A 15 -37.17 -29.13 -0.74
CA ILE A 15 -36.36 -27.92 -0.89
C ILE A 15 -37.12 -26.69 -0.40
N VAL A 16 -38.44 -26.64 -0.63
CA VAL A 16 -39.30 -25.53 -0.16
C VAL A 16 -39.33 -25.46 1.37
N GLU A 17 -39.31 -26.61 2.05
CA GLU A 17 -39.35 -26.70 3.51
C GLU A 17 -37.97 -26.46 4.18
N ARG A 18 -36.87 -26.47 3.43
CA ARG A 18 -35.53 -26.23 3.97
C ARG A 18 -35.31 -24.75 4.27
N VAL A 19 -35.44 -24.39 5.55
CA VAL A 19 -35.05 -23.06 6.04
C VAL A 19 -33.52 -22.95 6.09
N VAL A 20 -32.93 -22.24 5.12
CA VAL A 20 -31.50 -21.91 5.13
C VAL A 20 -31.28 -20.71 6.06
N LEU A 21 -30.72 -20.95 7.24
CA LEU A 21 -30.36 -19.88 8.17
C LEU A 21 -29.04 -19.23 7.75
N ASN A 22 -28.99 -17.90 7.84
CA ASN A 22 -27.75 -17.17 7.67
C ASN A 22 -26.74 -17.60 8.75
N PRO A 23 -25.44 -17.71 8.41
CA PRO A 23 -24.42 -17.97 9.41
C PRO A 23 -24.46 -16.85 10.48
N LYS A 24 -24.53 -17.24 11.75
CA LYS A 24 -24.63 -16.30 12.88
C LYS A 24 -23.36 -15.47 13.08
N THR A 25 -22.24 -15.92 12.54
CA THR A 25 -20.93 -15.28 12.70
C THR A 25 -20.51 -14.59 11.41
N LYS A 26 -20.00 -13.37 11.55
CA LYS A 26 -19.32 -12.68 10.45
C LYS A 26 -17.97 -13.35 10.25
N ARG A 27 -17.64 -13.73 9.02
CA ARG A 27 -16.26 -14.07 8.66
C ARG A 27 -15.40 -12.82 8.93
N GLN A 28 -14.23 -13.02 9.52
CA GLN A 28 -13.26 -11.94 9.69
C GLN A 28 -12.94 -11.31 8.33
N SER A 29 -12.90 -9.98 8.29
CA SER A 29 -12.51 -9.25 7.09
C SER A 29 -11.05 -9.56 6.76
N GLY A 30 -10.78 -9.96 5.52
CA GLY A 30 -9.43 -10.25 5.04
C GLY A 30 -9.22 -11.71 4.65
N ARG A 31 -8.02 -12.00 4.16
CA ARG A 31 -7.61 -13.35 3.75
C ARG A 31 -7.43 -14.21 5.02
N PRO A 32 -7.97 -15.45 5.06
CA PRO A 32 -7.63 -16.41 6.10
C PRO A 32 -6.10 -16.52 6.24
N MET A 33 -5.61 -16.38 7.47
CA MET A 33 -4.17 -16.24 7.75
C MET A 33 -3.39 -17.53 7.50
N GLU A 34 -4.08 -18.68 7.54
CA GLU A 34 -3.50 -20.00 7.36
C GLU A 34 -3.27 -20.32 5.88
N GLY A 35 -2.05 -20.73 5.53
CA GLY A 35 -1.75 -21.32 4.22
C GLY A 35 -1.27 -20.34 3.14
N ARG A 36 -0.31 -19.45 3.45
CA ARG A 36 0.48 -18.84 2.37
C ARG A 36 1.43 -19.90 1.78
N HIS A 37 1.01 -20.51 0.68
CA HIS A 37 1.90 -21.26 -0.20
C HIS A 37 2.69 -20.25 -1.03
N ALA A 38 3.98 -20.09 -0.73
CA ALA A 38 4.85 -19.29 -1.56
C ALA A 38 4.96 -19.93 -2.95
N SER A 39 4.72 -19.15 -4.00
CA SER A 39 5.02 -19.51 -5.38
C SER A 39 6.53 -19.75 -5.56
N SER A 40 6.89 -20.59 -6.54
CA SER A 40 8.29 -20.88 -6.86
C SER A 40 9.12 -19.62 -7.18
N SER A 41 8.47 -18.54 -7.63
CA SER A 41 9.07 -17.24 -7.92
C SER A 41 9.27 -16.33 -6.70
N GLU A 42 8.68 -16.63 -5.55
CA GLU A 42 8.82 -15.82 -4.34
C GLU A 42 10.17 -16.09 -3.67
N ARG A 43 11.15 -15.23 -3.97
CA ARG A 43 12.43 -15.22 -3.26
C ARG A 43 12.21 -14.92 -1.78
N THR A 44 12.75 -15.76 -0.90
CA THR A 44 12.91 -15.49 0.54
C THR A 44 14.02 -14.46 0.75
N THR A 45 13.89 -13.28 0.16
CA THR A 45 14.83 -12.20 0.44
C THR A 45 14.54 -11.71 1.85
N THR A 46 15.38 -12.10 2.80
CA THR A 46 15.45 -11.48 4.11
C THR A 46 15.74 -10.00 3.90
N GLN A 47 14.71 -9.16 4.01
CA GLN A 47 14.84 -7.73 3.81
C GLN A 47 15.83 -7.20 4.85
N SER A 48 16.91 -6.55 4.39
CA SER A 48 17.82 -5.83 5.26
C SER A 48 17.17 -4.52 5.71
N CYS A 49 17.46 -4.14 6.95
CA CYS A 49 16.98 -2.89 7.51
C CYS A 49 17.63 -1.71 6.77
N ARG A 50 16.83 -0.86 6.12
CA ARG A 50 17.34 0.35 5.43
C ARG A 50 18.02 1.37 6.35
N ARG A 51 17.81 1.27 7.67
CA ARG A 51 18.44 2.17 8.66
C ARG A 51 19.83 1.68 9.03
N CYS A 52 19.99 0.41 9.40
CA CYS A 52 21.25 -0.13 9.96
C CYS A 52 21.91 -1.23 9.10
N GLY A 53 21.33 -1.59 7.95
CA GLY A 53 21.82 -2.63 7.06
C GLY A 53 21.60 -4.07 7.54
N GLN A 54 21.27 -4.29 8.81
CA GLN A 54 21.12 -5.63 9.40
C GLN A 54 19.78 -6.28 9.07
N SER A 55 19.76 -7.61 8.92
CA SER A 55 18.54 -8.41 8.70
C SER A 55 17.77 -8.70 9.99
N GLY A 56 16.54 -9.20 9.88
CA GLY A 56 15.73 -9.63 11.02
C GLY A 56 14.79 -8.57 11.59
N HIS A 57 14.91 -7.32 11.15
CA HIS A 57 13.99 -6.24 11.51
C HIS A 57 13.85 -5.22 10.38
N ASN A 58 12.78 -4.43 10.44
CA ASN A 58 12.54 -3.33 9.50
C ASN A 58 13.00 -1.99 10.08
N SER A 59 13.16 -0.97 9.23
CA SER A 59 13.56 0.37 9.66
C SER A 59 12.60 1.03 10.64
N ARG A 60 11.33 0.60 10.65
CA ARG A 60 10.28 1.14 11.53
C ARG A 60 10.42 0.65 12.98
N ARG A 61 10.96 -0.56 13.20
CA ARG A 61 11.27 -1.10 14.53
C ARG A 61 12.78 -1.23 14.79
N CYS A 62 13.60 -0.49 14.04
CA CYS A 62 15.06 -0.52 14.19
C CYS A 62 15.51 0.34 15.37
N SER A 63 16.10 -0.30 16.39
CA SER A 63 16.76 0.36 17.53
C SER A 63 18.23 0.68 17.28
N ASN A 64 18.84 0.09 16.24
CA ASN A 64 20.23 0.34 15.90
C ASN A 64 20.44 1.75 15.31
N PRO A 65 21.62 2.34 15.52
CA PRO A 65 21.97 3.62 14.90
C PRO A 65 21.90 3.52 13.37
N PRO A 66 21.59 4.63 12.68
CA PRO A 66 21.64 4.65 11.24
C PRO A 66 23.07 4.34 10.75
N LEU A 67 23.18 3.66 9.61
CA LEU A 67 24.41 3.65 8.85
C LEU A 67 24.80 5.11 8.61
N ILE A 68 25.98 5.51 9.09
CA ILE A 68 26.59 6.78 8.72
C ILE A 68 26.86 6.63 7.23
N ASN A 69 25.96 7.18 6.42
CA ASN A 69 25.97 6.94 4.99
C ASN A 69 27.05 7.83 4.35
N GLU A 70 28.22 7.25 4.10
CA GLU A 70 29.02 7.51 2.90
C GLU A 70 28.29 6.95 1.64
N GLY A 71 26.95 7.01 1.60
CA GLY A 71 26.19 6.77 0.39
C GLY A 71 26.24 8.04 -0.46
N PRO A 72 26.06 7.97 -1.80
CA PRO A 72 26.03 9.17 -2.62
C PRO A 72 25.06 10.14 -1.98
N SER A 73 25.60 11.26 -1.53
CA SER A 73 24.86 12.21 -0.72
C SER A 73 23.53 12.47 -1.43
N ARG A 74 22.42 12.49 -0.70
CA ARG A 74 21.11 12.92 -1.23
C ARG A 74 21.13 14.35 -1.80
N ILE A 75 22.29 15.00 -1.79
CA ILE A 75 22.68 16.17 -2.55
C ILE A 75 22.56 15.81 -4.04
N LEU A 76 21.34 15.91 -4.54
CA LEU A 76 21.10 16.09 -5.96
C LEU A 76 21.95 17.30 -6.42
N PRO A 77 22.63 17.23 -7.58
CA PRO A 77 23.28 18.38 -8.18
C PRO A 77 22.32 19.58 -8.16
N GLU A 78 22.85 20.78 -7.88
CA GLU A 78 22.03 21.99 -7.71
C GLU A 78 21.08 22.20 -8.90
N GLU A 79 21.53 21.84 -10.10
CA GLU A 79 20.75 21.90 -11.33
C GLU A 79 19.46 21.06 -11.29
N TYR A 80 19.49 19.90 -10.63
CA TYR A 80 18.35 18.98 -10.53
C TYR A 80 17.43 19.26 -9.34
N ARG A 81 17.81 20.17 -8.42
CA ARG A 81 16.97 20.51 -7.27
C ARG A 81 15.73 21.24 -7.75
N ARG A 82 14.56 20.78 -7.30
CA ARG A 82 13.29 21.43 -7.66
C ARG A 82 13.28 22.86 -7.14
N LYS A 83 13.08 23.80 -8.06
CA LYS A 83 12.96 25.23 -7.80
C LYS A 83 11.49 25.61 -7.62
N CYS A 84 11.22 26.59 -6.78
CA CYS A 84 9.88 27.14 -6.62
C CYS A 84 9.40 27.77 -7.93
N SER A 85 8.16 27.51 -8.36
CA SER A 85 7.62 28.06 -9.61
C SER A 85 7.32 29.57 -9.55
N VAL A 86 7.31 30.16 -8.35
CA VAL A 86 7.04 31.60 -8.15
C VAL A 86 8.35 32.40 -8.17
N CYS A 87 9.34 31.99 -7.35
CA CYS A 87 10.57 32.77 -7.16
C CYS A 87 11.86 32.04 -7.60
N HIS A 88 11.75 30.85 -8.16
CA HIS A 88 12.87 30.05 -8.70
C HIS A 88 13.98 29.65 -7.71
N LYS A 89 13.78 29.88 -6.41
CA LYS A 89 14.69 29.45 -5.34
C LYS A 89 14.35 28.03 -4.87
N VAL A 90 15.36 27.29 -4.43
CA VAL A 90 15.22 25.95 -3.83
C VAL A 90 14.84 26.04 -2.35
N GLY A 91 14.38 24.93 -1.75
CA GLY A 91 14.08 24.83 -0.31
C GLY A 91 12.62 25.05 0.08
N HIS A 92 11.76 25.46 -0.85
CA HIS A 92 10.32 25.62 -0.63
C HIS A 92 9.53 25.31 -1.91
N ASN A 93 8.20 25.28 -1.82
CA ASN A 93 7.32 25.08 -2.96
C ASN A 93 6.41 26.30 -3.17
N LYS A 94 5.58 26.30 -4.24
CA LYS A 94 4.66 27.41 -4.54
C LYS A 94 3.70 27.76 -3.38
N GLN A 95 3.30 26.77 -2.59
CA GLN A 95 2.34 26.95 -1.48
C GLN A 95 3.00 27.60 -0.26
N THR A 96 4.29 27.34 -0.05
CA THR A 96 5.08 27.90 1.06
C THR A 96 6.00 29.04 0.61
N CYS A 97 5.76 29.60 -0.58
CA CYS A 97 6.60 30.66 -1.13
C CYS A 97 6.38 31.99 -0.37
N PRO A 98 7.45 32.65 0.12
CA PRO A 98 7.34 33.95 0.76
C PRO A 98 6.93 35.07 -0.21
N HIS A 99 7.03 34.86 -1.52
CA HIS A 99 6.65 35.81 -2.58
C HIS A 99 5.30 35.48 -3.23
N LYS A 100 4.44 34.71 -2.54
CA LYS A 100 3.13 34.26 -3.08
C LYS A 100 2.17 35.40 -3.43
N GLU A 101 2.42 36.63 -2.97
CA GLU A 101 1.48 37.77 -3.06
C GLU A 101 1.83 38.78 -4.17
N SER A 102 2.79 38.47 -5.05
CA SER A 102 3.26 39.41 -6.08
C SER A 102 2.58 39.26 -7.45
N THR A 103 1.38 38.67 -7.52
CA THR A 103 0.64 38.55 -8.79
C THR A 103 -0.85 38.80 -8.57
N VAL A 104 -1.18 40.06 -8.31
CA VAL A 104 -2.53 40.63 -8.47
C VAL A 104 -2.37 41.97 -9.19
N GLU A 105 -2.39 41.92 -10.52
CA GLU A 105 -3.02 42.88 -11.43
C GLU A 105 -3.62 42.10 -12.59
#